data_AF-A0AB73A801-F1
#
_entry.id   AF-A0AB73A801-F1
#
_cell.length_a   1.000
_cell.length_b   1.000
_cell.length_c   1.000
_cell.angle_alpha   90.00
_cell.angle_beta   90.00
_cell.angle_gamma   90.00
#
_symmetry.space_group_name_H-M   'P 1'
#
loop_
_entity.id
_entity.type
_entity.pdbx_description
1 polymer ?
#
loop_
_entity_poly.entity_id
_entity_poly.type
_entity_poly.pdbx_seq_one_letter_code
_entity_poly.pdbx_strand_id
1 'polypeptide(L)'
;YSLFKTLQQNHISNEDGGEIAFEGLEDGDYLLMETKALPGYQLPSGYWIISVNNSEELPVDKIAIQGYGTHAPPAFYRDSRSALHLPNFNQYTLPAAGGKGMIASIILGIMVMGCGVLYYLHPKTRRKSSQSN
;
A
#
# COMPACT_ATOMS: atom_id res chain seq x y z
N TYR A 1 -6.16 -34.82 6.69
CA TYR A 1 -5.06 -34.97 5.71
C TYR A 1 -4.69 -33.59 5.22
N SER A 2 -3.46 -33.14 5.45
CA SER A 2 -2.97 -31.90 4.82
C SER A 2 -2.66 -32.22 3.36
N LEU A 3 -3.26 -31.48 2.42
CA LEU A 3 -3.01 -31.65 0.98
C LEU A 3 -1.68 -31.02 0.53
N PHE A 4 -1.01 -30.28 1.42
CA PHE A 4 0.20 -29.53 1.10
C PHE A 4 1.34 -29.86 2.06
N LYS A 5 2.57 -29.90 1.51
CA LYS A 5 3.80 -29.89 2.31
C LYS A 5 4.07 -28.45 2.76
N THR A 6 4.20 -28.22 4.07
CA THR A 6 4.52 -26.88 4.60
C THR A 6 6.02 -26.73 4.71
N LEU A 7 6.60 -25.72 4.05
CA LEU A 7 7.99 -25.33 4.26
C LEU A 7 8.02 -24.25 5.33
N GLN A 8 8.32 -24.63 6.58
CA GLN A 8 8.60 -23.65 7.64
C GLN A 8 10.10 -23.44 7.75
N GLN A 9 10.60 -22.40 7.11
CA GLN A 9 11.92 -21.86 7.42
C GLN A 9 11.71 -20.48 8.05
N ASN A 10 11.91 -20.38 9.36
CA ASN A 10 11.96 -19.11 10.07
C ASN A 10 13.28 -18.40 9.71
N HIS A 11 13.42 -17.98 8.46
CA HIS A 11 14.54 -17.18 8.02
C HIS A 11 14.19 -15.71 8.20
N ILE A 12 14.94 -15.02 9.06
CA ILE A 12 14.94 -13.56 9.11
C ILE A 12 16.04 -13.15 8.14
N SER A 13 15.68 -12.62 6.96
CA SER A 13 16.68 -12.09 6.04
C SER A 13 17.26 -10.80 6.63
N ASN A 14 18.15 -10.94 7.60
CA ASN A 14 18.80 -9.82 8.23
C ASN A 14 19.88 -9.30 7.27
N GLU A 15 19.70 -8.03 6.92
CA GLU A 15 20.70 -6.99 6.63
C GLU A 15 21.72 -7.11 5.48
N ASP A 16 21.94 -8.24 4.80
CA ASP A 16 22.94 -8.28 3.70
C ASP A 16 22.54 -8.97 2.38
N GLY A 17 21.29 -9.43 2.20
CA GLY A 17 20.93 -10.05 0.90
C GLY A 17 19.47 -10.31 0.57
N GLY A 18 18.57 -10.44 1.55
CA GLY A 18 17.14 -10.70 1.24
C GLY A 18 16.88 -12.06 0.57
N GLU A 19 17.84 -12.99 0.59
CA GLU A 19 17.76 -14.29 -0.08
C GLU A 19 17.32 -15.41 0.86
N ILE A 20 16.53 -16.35 0.34
CA ILE A 20 16.11 -17.58 1.01
C ILE A 20 16.28 -18.72 0.01
N ALA A 21 16.94 -19.81 0.45
CA ALA A 21 17.18 -20.99 -0.37
C ALA A 21 16.49 -22.22 0.23
N PHE A 22 15.71 -22.91 -0.59
CA PHE A 22 15.11 -24.21 -0.27
C PHE A 22 15.80 -25.28 -1.11
N GLU A 23 16.47 -26.22 -0.47
CA GLU A 23 17.20 -27.29 -1.13
C GLU A 23 16.45 -28.63 -1.01
N GLY A 24 16.64 -29.51 -2.00
CA GLY A 24 16.13 -30.88 -1.95
C GLY A 24 14.61 -31.01 -2.00
N LEU A 25 13.91 -30.08 -2.66
CA LEU A 25 12.45 -30.19 -2.83
C LEU A 25 12.09 -31.32 -3.81
N GLU A 26 11.38 -32.32 -3.30
CA GLU A 26 10.76 -33.37 -4.12
C GLU A 26 9.56 -32.84 -4.90
N ASP A 27 9.10 -33.61 -5.89
CA ASP A 27 7.90 -33.28 -6.65
C ASP A 27 6.66 -33.16 -5.73
N GLY A 28 5.85 -32.14 -6.01
CA GLY A 28 4.61 -31.88 -5.29
C GLY A 28 4.34 -30.41 -5.00
N ASP A 29 3.28 -30.17 -4.23
CA ASP A 29 2.80 -28.82 -3.90
C ASP A 29 3.21 -28.40 -2.48
N TYR A 30 3.81 -27.23 -2.40
CA TYR A 30 4.30 -26.62 -1.17
C TYR A 30 3.58 -25.33 -0.85
N LEU A 31 3.26 -25.14 0.43
CA LEU A 31 2.70 -23.89 0.94
C LEU A 31 3.83 -22.97 1.40
N LEU A 32 3.94 -21.80 0.78
CA LEU A 32 4.79 -20.69 1.22
C LEU A 32 3.91 -19.61 1.85
N MET A 33 4.27 -19.19 3.07
CA MET A 33 3.56 -18.15 3.81
C MET A 33 4.58 -17.22 4.49
N GLU A 34 4.46 -15.93 4.25
CA GLU A 34 5.25 -14.93 4.98
C GLU A 34 4.63 -14.75 6.38
N THR A 35 5.40 -15.01 7.43
CA THR A 35 4.91 -14.95 8.82
C THR A 35 5.27 -13.65 9.53
N LYS A 36 6.26 -12.91 9.00
CA LYS A 36 6.77 -11.68 9.60
C LYS A 36 7.38 -10.78 8.53
N ALA A 37 6.96 -9.51 8.53
CA ALA A 37 7.54 -8.44 7.72
C ALA A 37 8.44 -7.52 8.57
N LEU A 38 9.36 -6.80 7.92
CA LEU A 38 10.20 -5.79 8.56
C LEU A 38 9.37 -4.55 8.96
N PRO A 39 9.82 -3.74 9.95
CA PRO A 39 9.16 -2.49 10.30
C PRO A 39 9.02 -1.56 9.08
N GLY A 40 7.81 -1.02 8.87
CA GLY A 40 7.50 -0.17 7.71
C GLY A 40 7.05 -0.93 6.46
N TYR A 41 7.02 -2.27 6.49
CA TYR A 41 6.53 -3.14 5.42
C TYR A 41 5.23 -3.87 5.79
N GLN A 42 4.43 -4.21 4.80
CA GLN A 42 3.13 -4.83 4.96
C GLN A 42 3.26 -6.35 4.98
N LEU A 43 2.77 -6.99 6.04
CA LEU A 43 2.61 -8.44 6.07
C LEU A 43 1.48 -8.86 5.11
N PRO A 44 1.74 -9.71 4.11
CA PRO A 44 0.70 -10.20 3.21
C PRO A 44 -0.36 -11.01 3.97
N SER A 45 -1.64 -10.84 3.60
CA SER A 45 -2.73 -11.65 4.14
C SER A 45 -2.97 -12.95 3.35
N GLY A 46 -2.13 -13.22 2.35
CA GLY A 46 -2.22 -14.36 1.45
C GLY A 46 -1.04 -15.31 1.59
N TYR A 47 -1.03 -16.34 0.74
CA TYR A 47 0.01 -17.36 0.68
C TYR A 47 0.25 -17.78 -0.77
N TRP A 48 1.35 -18.48 -1.03
CA TRP A 48 1.66 -19.02 -2.35
C TRP A 48 1.69 -20.53 -2.31
N ILE A 49 1.18 -21.14 -3.38
CA ILE A 49 1.40 -22.56 -3.67
C ILE A 49 2.54 -22.63 -4.68
N ILE A 50 3.57 -23.39 -4.33
CA ILE A 50 4.72 -23.69 -5.18
C ILE A 50 4.59 -25.14 -5.63
N SER A 51 4.39 -25.36 -6.92
CA SER A 51 4.36 -26.70 -7.53
C SER A 51 5.74 -27.00 -8.11
N VAL A 52 6.37 -28.06 -7.60
CA VAL A 52 7.66 -28.55 -8.07
C VAL A 52 7.44 -29.79 -8.93
N ASN A 53 7.97 -29.75 -10.16
CA ASN A 53 7.98 -30.87 -11.10
C ASN A 53 9.38 -31.05 -11.67
N ASN A 54 10.16 -31.96 -11.08
CA ASN A 54 11.53 -32.22 -11.51
C ASN A 54 11.62 -32.99 -12.84
N SER A 55 10.50 -33.48 -13.37
CA SER A 55 10.45 -34.19 -14.66
C SER A 55 10.57 -33.26 -15.87
N GLU A 56 10.33 -31.95 -15.69
CA GLU A 56 10.49 -30.96 -16.76
C GLU A 56 11.97 -30.78 -17.14
N GLU A 57 12.27 -30.62 -18.43
CA GLU A 57 13.66 -30.43 -18.88
C GLU A 57 14.19 -29.03 -18.57
N LEU A 58 13.34 -28.00 -18.72
CA LEU A 58 13.74 -26.61 -18.53
C LEU A 58 13.53 -26.16 -17.07
N PRO A 59 14.54 -25.55 -16.43
CA PRO A 59 14.42 -25.07 -15.04
C PRO A 59 13.27 -24.08 -14.80
N VAL A 60 12.83 -23.36 -15.84
CA VAL A 60 11.73 -22.39 -15.75
C VAL A 60 10.38 -23.08 -15.55
N ASP A 61 10.20 -24.27 -16.13
CA ASP A 61 8.95 -25.03 -16.12
C ASP A 61 8.87 -25.97 -14.90
N LYS A 62 10.01 -26.27 -14.26
CA LYS A 62 10.08 -27.08 -13.03
C LYS A 62 9.33 -26.47 -11.85
N ILE A 63 9.11 -25.15 -11.84
CA ILE A 63 8.53 -24.42 -10.71
C ILE A 63 7.39 -23.53 -11.20
N ALA A 64 6.18 -23.83 -10.75
CA ALA A 64 5.01 -22.97 -10.93
C ALA A 64 4.60 -22.36 -9.58
N ILE A 65 4.24 -21.07 -9.57
CA ILE A 65 3.88 -20.36 -8.34
C ILE A 65 2.58 -19.61 -8.54
N GLN A 66 1.66 -19.79 -7.59
CA GLN A 66 0.33 -19.17 -7.62
C GLN A 66 0.00 -18.57 -6.26
N GLY A 67 -0.41 -17.30 -6.25
CA GLY A 67 -0.82 -16.59 -5.04
C GLY A 67 -2.32 -16.76 -4.75
N TYR A 68 -2.66 -16.96 -3.49
CA TYR A 68 -4.02 -17.13 -2.98
C TYR A 68 -4.26 -16.25 -1.75
N GLY A 69 -5.51 -15.84 -1.53
CA GLY A 69 -5.90 -15.03 -0.37
C GLY A 69 -7.00 -14.00 -0.69
N THR A 70 -7.51 -13.35 0.36
CA THR A 70 -8.53 -12.28 0.24
C THR A 70 -7.99 -11.01 -0.39
N HIS A 71 -6.70 -10.76 -0.19
CA HIS A 71 -5.90 -9.82 -0.97
C HIS A 71 -4.81 -10.64 -1.64
N ALA A 72 -4.71 -10.54 -2.97
CA ALA A 72 -3.70 -11.26 -3.71
C ALA A 72 -2.32 -10.86 -3.15
N PRO A 73 -1.50 -11.83 -2.71
CA PRO A 73 -0.18 -11.51 -2.23
C PRO A 73 0.69 -11.02 -3.40
N PRO A 74 1.80 -10.33 -3.13
CA PRO A 74 2.71 -9.87 -4.17
C PRO A 74 3.09 -10.99 -5.13
N ALA A 75 3.12 -10.70 -6.43
CA ALA A 75 3.52 -11.66 -7.44
C ALA A 75 5.05 -11.80 -7.46
N PHE A 76 5.53 -13.03 -7.64
CA PHE A 76 6.93 -13.26 -7.95
C PHE A 76 7.27 -12.75 -9.35
N TYR A 77 8.52 -12.30 -9.52
CA TYR A 77 9.08 -12.00 -10.83
C TYR A 77 10.46 -12.64 -10.97
N ARG A 78 10.89 -12.88 -12.22
CA ARG A 78 12.25 -13.33 -12.51
C ARG A 78 13.09 -12.18 -13.05
N ASP A 79 14.34 -12.10 -12.62
CA ASP A 79 15.32 -11.17 -13.19
C ASP A 79 16.03 -11.76 -14.43
N SER A 80 16.97 -11.01 -15.01
CA SER A 80 17.75 -11.44 -16.18
C SER A 80 18.63 -12.67 -15.93
N ARG A 81 18.85 -13.06 -14.67
CA ARG A 81 19.57 -14.28 -14.26
C ARG A 81 18.62 -15.42 -13.88
N SER A 82 17.32 -15.25 -14.13
CA SER A 82 16.25 -16.20 -13.76
C SER A 82 16.07 -16.42 -12.25
N ALA A 83 16.68 -15.58 -11.41
CA ALA A 83 16.46 -15.61 -9.97
C ALA A 83 15.05 -15.12 -9.66
N LEU A 84 14.42 -15.76 -8.69
CA LEU A 84 13.04 -15.50 -8.31
C LEU A 84 13.01 -14.46 -7.19
N HIS A 85 12.28 -13.38 -7.42
CA HIS A 85 12.17 -12.24 -6.51
C HIS A 85 10.75 -12.07 -6.01
N LEU A 86 10.61 -11.76 -4.72
CA LEU A 86 9.34 -11.48 -4.06
C LEU A 86 9.36 -10.07 -3.45
N PRO A 87 8.65 -9.09 -4.05
CA PRO A 87 8.67 -7.72 -3.54
C PRO A 87 7.80 -7.58 -2.30
N ASN A 88 8.26 -6.79 -1.32
CA ASN A 88 7.47 -6.38 -0.16
C ASN A 88 6.98 -4.93 -0.33
N PHE A 89 5.73 -4.64 0.05
CA PHE A 89 5.15 -3.31 -0.05
C PHE A 89 5.29 -2.55 1.27
N ASN A 90 5.58 -1.25 1.18
CA ASN A 90 5.62 -0.40 2.37
C ASN A 90 4.21 -0.24 2.96
N GLN A 91 4.12 -0.13 4.29
CA GLN A 91 2.88 0.27 4.96
C GLN A 91 2.57 1.73 4.61
N TYR A 92 1.61 1.91 3.71
CA TYR A 92 1.12 3.25 3.39
C TYR A 92 0.21 3.75 4.52
N THR A 93 0.61 4.84 5.17
CA THR A 93 -0.28 5.60 6.03
C THR A 93 -0.79 6.79 5.25
N LEU A 94 -2.11 6.97 5.22
CA LEU A 94 -2.69 8.16 4.62
C LEU A 94 -2.17 9.38 5.40
N PRO A 95 -1.50 10.35 4.74
CA PRO A 95 -1.15 11.58 5.40
C PRO A 95 -2.44 12.26 5.85
N ALA A 96 -2.43 12.83 7.05
CA ALA A 96 -3.55 13.64 7.50
C ALA A 96 -3.68 14.87 6.59
N ALA A 97 -4.63 14.85 5.67
CA ALA A 97 -5.00 16.02 4.88
C ALA A 97 -5.93 16.89 5.74
N GLY A 98 -5.46 18.08 6.13
CA GLY A 98 -6.25 19.04 6.91
C GLY A 98 -5.65 19.41 8.26
N GLY A 99 -4.39 19.89 8.27
CA GLY A 99 -3.81 20.49 9.45
C GLY A 99 -4.55 21.75 9.92
N LYS A 100 -4.23 22.22 11.13
CA LYS A 100 -4.86 23.38 11.79
C LYS A 100 -4.93 24.65 10.91
N GLY A 101 -4.03 24.83 9.95
CA GLY A 101 -4.01 25.97 9.03
C GLY A 101 -5.22 26.05 8.08
N MET A 102 -5.84 24.92 7.72
CA MET A 102 -7.03 24.91 6.86
C MET A 102 -8.28 25.43 7.59
N ILE A 103 -8.36 25.19 8.91
CA ILE A 103 -9.47 25.71 9.73
C ILE A 103 -9.43 27.25 9.76
N ALA A 104 -8.24 27.83 9.89
CA ALA A 104 -8.07 29.29 9.92
C ALA A 104 -8.46 29.96 8.58
N SER A 105 -8.11 29.36 7.44
CA SER A 105 -8.45 29.92 6.13
C SER A 105 -9.95 29.87 5.83
N ILE A 106 -10.65 28.80 6.24
CA ILE A 106 -12.11 28.70 6.13
C ILE A 106 -12.80 29.78 6.96
N ILE A 107 -12.39 29.99 8.21
CA ILE A 107 -12.97 31.02 9.09
C ILE A 107 -12.76 32.41 8.48
N LEU A 108 -11.56 32.70 7.97
CA LEU A 108 -11.26 33.97 7.31
C LEU A 108 -12.14 34.17 6.06
N GLY A 109 -12.32 33.15 5.23
CA GLY A 109 -13.18 33.22 4.05
C GLY A 109 -14.64 33.52 4.40
N ILE A 110 -15.18 32.86 5.43
CA ILE A 110 -16.54 33.10 5.94
C ILE A 110 -16.67 34.53 6.47
N MET A 111 -15.67 35.04 7.19
CA MET A 111 -15.63 36.42 7.67
C MET A 111 -15.67 37.44 6.53
N VAL A 112 -14.85 37.25 5.48
CA VAL A 112 -14.81 38.17 4.32
C VAL A 112 -16.16 38.19 3.58
N MET A 113 -16.78 37.01 3.38
CA MET A 113 -18.10 36.92 2.75
C MET A 113 -19.18 37.60 3.62
N GLY A 114 -19.17 37.37 4.94
CA GLY A 114 -20.10 38.01 5.87
C GLY A 114 -19.99 39.54 5.86
N CYS A 115 -18.77 40.08 5.90
CA CYS A 115 -18.52 41.52 5.79
C CYS A 115 -19.05 42.11 4.47
N GLY A 116 -18.86 41.40 3.35
CA GLY A 116 -19.38 41.81 2.04
C GLY A 116 -20.91 41.90 2.01
N VAL A 117 -21.59 40.89 2.56
CA VAL A 117 -23.06 40.88 2.68
C VAL A 117 -23.54 42.03 3.56
N LEU A 118 -22.91 42.25 4.71
CA LEU A 118 -23.25 43.36 5.61
C LEU A 118 -23.08 44.72 4.92
N TYR A 119 -21.98 44.92 4.17
CA TYR A 119 -21.77 46.13 3.39
C TYR A 119 -22.85 46.35 2.33
N TYR A 120 -23.24 45.29 1.61
CA TYR A 120 -24.27 45.36 0.58
C TYR A 120 -25.66 45.68 1.15
N LEU A 121 -25.97 45.10 2.32
CA LEU A 121 -27.26 45.33 3.01
C LEU A 121 -27.29 46.64 3.79
N HIS A 122 -26.15 47.33 4.01
CA HIS A 122 -26.13 48.60 4.74
C HIS A 122 -26.79 49.71 3.92
N PRO A 123 -27.98 50.22 4.31
CA PRO A 123 -28.72 51.18 3.50
C PRO A 123 -27.93 52.48 3.37
N LYS A 124 -27.65 52.90 2.12
CA LYS A 124 -27.02 54.19 1.81
C LYS A 124 -27.90 55.32 2.34
N THR A 125 -27.54 55.91 3.47
CA THR A 125 -28.16 57.16 3.96
C THR A 125 -27.97 58.26 2.92
N ARG A 126 -29.05 58.65 2.23
CA ARG A 126 -29.06 59.79 1.31
C ARG A 126 -28.92 61.07 2.13
N ARG A 127 -27.78 61.75 2.06
CA ARG A 127 -27.63 63.12 2.58
C ARG A 127 -28.39 64.09 1.67
N LYS A 128 -29.47 64.71 2.17
CA LYS A 128 -30.11 65.86 1.51
C LYS A 128 -29.22 67.08 1.73
N SER A 129 -28.66 67.65 0.67
CA SER A 129 -28.06 68.98 0.67
C SER A 129 -29.19 70.01 0.70
N SER A 130 -29.31 70.74 1.82
CA SER A 130 -30.21 71.88 1.93
C SER A 130 -29.60 73.07 1.18
N GLN A 131 -30.22 73.49 0.08
CA GLN A 131 -30.00 74.84 -0.47
C GLN A 131 -30.66 75.84 0.48
N SER A 132 -29.88 76.81 0.98
CA SER A 132 -30.38 78.03 1.60
C SER A 132 -30.49 79.09 0.50
N ASN A 133 -31.68 79.66 0.33
CA ASN A 133 -31.85 81.00 -0.26
C ASN A 133 -31.25 82.06 0.66
#